data_AF-A0A183DJE5-F1
#
_entry.id   AF-A0A183DJE5-F1
#
_cell.length_a   1.000
_cell.length_b   1.000
_cell.length_c   1.000
_cell.angle_alpha   90.00
_cell.angle_beta   90.00
_cell.angle_gamma   90.00
#
_symmetry.space_group_name_H-M   'P 1'
#
loop_
_entity.id
_entity.type
_entity.pdbx_description
1 polymer ?
#
loop_
_entity_poly.entity_id
_entity_poly.type
_entity_poly.pdbx_seq_one_letter_code
_entity_poly.pdbx_strand_id
1 'polypeptide(L)' 'MQLGAGRFSPFPGDPEKTYVDYVVCIDPKIYFVPQRLVDTCIAYTVHRDSVFARKKLKEQKRQQESTQISEATID' A
#
# COMPACT_ATOMS: atom_id res chain seq x y z
N MET A 1 -16.79 -2.29 15.41
CA MET A 1 -15.39 -2.60 15.79
C MET A 1 -14.57 -2.49 14.52
N GLN A 2 -13.41 -1.84 14.55
CA GLN A 2 -12.55 -1.67 13.37
C GLN A 2 -11.24 -2.43 13.62
N LEU A 3 -11.07 -3.54 12.90
CA LEU A 3 -9.83 -4.32 12.92
C LEU A 3 -9.22 -4.24 11.51
N GLY A 4 -7.96 -3.86 11.44
CA GLY A 4 -7.21 -3.79 10.21
C GLY A 4 -5.81 -4.34 10.41
N ALA A 5 -5.31 -5.09 9.45
CA ALA A 5 -3.94 -5.56 9.42
C ALA A 5 -3.41 -5.60 7.98
N GLY A 6 -2.10 -5.41 7.84
CA GLY A 6 -1.37 -5.61 6.60
C GLY A 6 -0.28 -6.65 6.81
N ARG A 7 -0.10 -7.54 5.84
CA ARG A 7 1.02 -8.49 5.81
C ARG A 7 1.86 -8.22 4.57
N PHE A 8 3.16 -8.00 4.78
CA PHE A 8 4.15 -7.99 3.72
C PHE A 8 4.74 -9.39 3.58
N SER A 9 4.95 -9.86 2.35
CA SER A 9 5.60 -11.14 2.10
C SER A 9 6.50 -11.07 0.87
N PRO A 10 7.67 -11.74 0.88
CA PRO A 10 8.57 -11.72 -0.28
C PRO A 10 7.89 -12.27 -1.54
N PHE A 11 8.19 -11.68 -2.69
CA PHE A 11 7.77 -12.26 -3.97
C PHE A 11 8.82 -13.31 -4.41
N PRO A 12 8.44 -14.59 -4.61
CA PRO A 12 9.40 -15.68 -4.76
C PRO A 12 10.24 -15.62 -6.06
N GLY A 13 9.80 -14.86 -7.07
CA GLY A 13 10.50 -14.76 -8.36
C GLY A 13 11.33 -13.48 -8.57
N ASP A 14 11.34 -12.57 -7.60
CA ASP A 14 11.98 -11.26 -7.70
C ASP A 14 12.13 -10.65 -6.30
N PRO A 15 13.36 -10.57 -5.76
CA PRO A 15 13.62 -10.06 -4.41
C PRO A 15 13.32 -8.56 -4.26
N GLU A 16 13.18 -7.81 -5.36
CA GLU A 16 12.78 -6.40 -5.31
C GLU A 16 11.27 -6.21 -5.23
N LYS A 17 10.49 -7.30 -5.27
CA LYS A 17 9.03 -7.27 -5.19
C LYS A 17 8.54 -7.89 -3.89
N THR A 18 7.38 -7.41 -3.44
CA THR A 18 6.69 -7.93 -2.27
C THR A 18 5.20 -8.03 -2.55
N TYR A 19 4.58 -9.06 -1.98
CA TYR A 19 3.13 -9.13 -1.81
C TYR A 19 2.71 -8.33 -0.60
N VAL A 20 1.57 -7.65 -0.72
CA VAL A 20 0.94 -6.91 0.37
C VAL A 20 -0.50 -7.40 0.48
N ASP A 21 -0.79 -8.12 1.55
CA ASP A 21 -2.13 -8.61 1.87
C ASP A 21 -2.80 -7.66 2.87
N TYR A 22 -4.01 -7.22 2.55
CA TYR A 22 -4.81 -6.37 3.42
C TYR A 22 -5.96 -7.17 4.02
N VAL A 23 -6.10 -7.12 5.35
CA VAL A 23 -7.26 -7.67 6.06
C VAL A 23 -7.99 -6.52 6.72
N VAL A 24 -9.25 -6.32 6.35
CA VAL A 24 -10.08 -5.22 6.86
C VAL A 24 -11.40 -5.80 7.35
N CYS A 25 -11.70 -5.59 8.62
CA CYS A 25 -12.98 -5.92 9.24
C CYS A 25 -13.56 -4.63 9.83
N ILE A 26 -14.60 -4.12 9.18
CA ILE A 26 -15.27 -2.88 9.56
C ILE A 26 -16.75 -3.18 9.79
N ASP A 27 -17.18 -2.92 11.03
CA ASP A 27 -18.59 -2.72 11.35
C ASP A 27 -18.80 -1.22 11.59
N PRO A 28 -19.35 -0.48 10.61
CA PRO A 28 -19.48 0.96 10.68
C PRO A 28 -20.57 1.40 11.67
N LYS A 29 -21.42 0.49 12.19
CA LYS A 29 -22.59 0.81 13.02
C LYS A 29 -23.52 1.88 12.40
N ILE A 30 -23.58 1.95 11.07
CA ILE A 30 -24.46 2.87 10.34
C ILE A 30 -25.64 2.06 9.77
N TYR A 31 -26.78 2.14 10.43
CA TYR A 31 -27.95 1.31 10.13
C TYR A 31 -28.70 1.70 8.84
N PHE A 32 -28.44 2.88 8.28
CA PHE A 32 -29.14 3.40 7.10
C PHE A 32 -28.32 3.33 5.80
N VAL A 33 -27.08 2.84 5.86
CA VAL A 33 -26.22 2.73 4.68
C VAL A 33 -26.29 1.30 4.13
N PRO A 34 -26.62 1.10 2.85
CA PRO A 34 -26.56 -0.20 2.22
C PRO A 34 -25.17 -0.84 2.33
N GLN A 35 -25.11 -2.13 2.69
CA GLN A 35 -23.86 -2.88 2.81
C GLN A 35 -22.98 -2.76 1.56
N ARG A 36 -23.58 -2.75 0.37
CA ARG A 36 -22.85 -2.56 -0.90
C ARG A 36 -22.05 -1.26 -0.96
N LEU A 37 -22.54 -0.17 -0.36
CA LEU A 37 -21.81 1.09 -0.30
C LEU A 37 -20.62 0.98 0.66
N VAL A 38 -20.83 0.31 1.80
CA VAL A 38 -19.74 0.01 2.75
C VAL A 38 -18.64 -0.81 2.07
N ASP A 39 -19.00 -1.92 1.42
CA ASP A 39 -18.06 -2.80 0.72
C ASP A 39 -17.29 -2.04 -0.38
N THR A 40 -17.99 -1.19 -1.15
CA THR A 40 -17.38 -0.37 -2.19
C THR A 40 -16.38 0.63 -1.60
N CYS A 41 -16.74 1.28 -0.49
CA CYS A 41 -15.83 2.19 0.22
C CYS A 41 -14.58 1.47 0.74
N ILE A 42 -14.73 0.26 1.28
CA ILE A 42 -13.60 -0.56 1.74
C ILE A 42 -12.69 -0.93 0.57
N ALA A 43 -13.26 -1.47 -0.52
CA ALA A 43 -12.50 -1.83 -1.71
C ALA A 43 -11.77 -0.63 -2.32
N TYR A 44 -12.44 0.52 -2.41
CA TYR A 44 -11.85 1.76 -2.91
C TYR A 44 -10.71 2.27 -2.01
N THR A 45 -10.85 2.14 -0.69
CA THR A 45 -9.82 2.53 0.28
C THR A 45 -8.56 1.68 0.10
N VAL A 46 -8.70 0.35 0.04
CA VAL A 46 -7.57 -0.57 -0.19
C VAL A 46 -6.92 -0.29 -1.55
N HIS A 47 -7.72 -0.04 -2.59
CA HIS A 47 -7.19 0.31 -3.90
C HIS A 47 -6.37 1.61 -3.87
N ARG A 48 -6.91 2.69 -3.28
CA ARG A 48 -6.18 3.96 -3.15
C ARG A 48 -4.86 3.80 -2.42
N ASP A 49 -4.87 3.08 -1.30
CA ASP A 49 -3.65 2.83 -0.53
C ASP A 49 -2.61 2.12 -1.39
N SER A 50 -3.02 1.07 -2.11
CA SER A 50 -2.11 0.34 -3.01
C SER A 50 -1.49 1.22 -4.11
N VAL A 51 -2.27 2.16 -4.67
CA VAL A 51 -1.78 3.11 -5.68
C VAL A 51 -0.81 4.10 -5.06
N PHE A 52 -1.14 4.62 -3.88
CA PHE A 52 -0.30 5.55 -3.15
C PHE A 52 1.04 4.91 -2.75
N ALA A 53 1.02 3.70 -2.19
CA ALA A 53 2.22 2.96 -1.80
C ALA A 53 3.15 2.72 -3.01
N ARG A 54 2.59 2.30 -4.15
CA ARG A 54 3.37 2.14 -5.40
C ARG A 54 3.99 3.45 -5.87
N LYS A 55 3.25 4.56 -5.79
CA LYS A 55 3.78 5.88 -6.17
C LYS A 55 4.92 6.30 -5.25
N LYS A 56 4.75 6.14 -3.93
CA LYS A 56 5.78 6.48 -2.93
C LYS A 56 7.03 5.64 -3.09
N LEU A 57 6.89 4.34 -3.34
CA LEU A 57 8.04 3.46 -3.61
C LEU A 57 8.85 3.95 -4.83
N LYS A 58 8.18 4.36 -5.92
CA LYS A 58 8.85 4.91 -7.11
C LYS A 58 9.52 6.26 -6.85
N GLU A 59 8.94 7.10 -5.99
CA GLU A 59 9.57 8.36 -5.57
C GLU A 59 10.82 8.08 -4.74
N GLN A 60 10.76 7.14 -3.80
CA GLN A 60 11.88 6.76 -2.94
C GLN A 60 13.03 6.11 -3.73
N LYS A 61 12.74 5.20 -4.66
CA LYS A 61 13.76 4.60 -5.53
C LYS A 61 14.51 5.66 -6.34
N ARG A 62 13.79 6.60 -6.96
CA ARG A 62 14.41 7.72 -7.71
C ARG A 62 15.28 8.62 -6.82
N GLN A 63 14.85 8.87 -5.58
CA GLN A 63 15.65 9.65 -4.63
C GLN A 63 16.93 8.91 -4.24
N GLN A 64 16.85 7.62 -3.92
CA GLN A 64 18.02 6.79 -3.61
C GLN A 64 19.01 6.75 -4.79
N GLU A 65 18.53 6.56 -6.01
CA GLU A 65 19.35 6.58 -7.23
C GLU A 65 20.06 7.94 -7.40
N SER A 66 19.35 9.06 -7.20
CA SER A 66 19.95 10.39 -7.30
C SER A 66 21.00 10.67 -6.23
N THR A 67 20.79 10.18 -4.99
CA THR A 67 21.75 10.35 -3.89
C THR A 67 23.01 9.51 -4.13
N GLN A 68 22.87 8.26 -4.58
CA GLN A 68 24.01 7.38 -4.87
C GLN A 68 24.89 7.92 -6.00
N ILE A 69 24.30 8.54 -7.04
CA ILE A 69 25.06 9.19 -8.12
C ILE A 69 25.85 10.40 -7.58
N SER A 70 25.25 11.21 -6.69
CA SER A 70 25.95 12.36 -6.11
C SER A 70 27.12 11.97 -5.20
N GLU A 71 27.03 10.87 -4.47
CA GLU A 71 28.12 10.36 -3.62
C GLU A 71 29.25 9.74 -4.47
N ALA A 72 28.92 9.02 -5.54
CA ALA A 72 29.91 8.41 -6.44
C ALA A 72 30.64 9.41 -7.37
N THR A 73 30.21 10.68 -7.41
CA THR A 73 30.83 11.74 -8.23
C THR A 73 31.84 12.59 -7.43
N ILE A 74 31.95 12.37 -6.12
CA ILE A 74 32.85 13.13 -5.23
C ILE A 74 34.21 12.41 -5.04
N ASP A 75 34.33 11.15 -5.48
CA ASP A 75 35.60 10.39 -5.60
C ASP A 75 36.19 10.47 -7.02
#